data_AF-A0A7W1QDT4-F1
#
_entry.id   AF-A0A7W1QDT4-F1
#
_cell.length_a   1.000
_cell.length_b   1.000
_cell.length_c   1.000
_cell.angle_alpha   90.00
_cell.angle_beta   90.00
_cell.angle_gamma   90.00
#
_symmetry.space_group_name_H-M   'P 1'
#
loop_
_entity.id
_entity.type
_entity.pdbx_description
1 polymer ?
#
loop_
_entity_poly.entity_id
_entity_poly.type
_entity_poly.pdbx_seq_one_letter_code
_entity_poly.pdbx_strand_id
1 'polypeptide(L)'
;MTAHDGNGRTETDDRSIAELTRQLSEQTKTLVRQEVELAKAELGEKGKRVGLGAGMFGGAGLFGFFAFAALTACLILGLAEGMAGWLAALVVTAVYGAIAGVLALTGKKKVQEAAPAMPEQTVETVKEDVAVTKQRVQAGRS
;
A
#
# COMPACT_ATOMS: atom_id res chain seq x y z
N MET A 1 45.75 -66.75 -12.68
CA MET A 1 44.32 -66.50 -12.43
C MET A 1 44.22 -65.29 -11.51
N THR A 2 44.21 -64.09 -12.09
CA THR A 2 44.26 -62.80 -11.37
C THR A 2 42.98 -62.05 -11.67
N ALA A 3 42.07 -61.99 -10.70
CA ALA A 3 40.91 -61.12 -10.73
C ALA A 3 40.50 -60.83 -9.29
N HIS A 4 41.00 -59.73 -8.73
CA HIS A 4 40.36 -59.08 -7.59
C HIS A 4 40.64 -57.58 -7.62
N ASP A 5 39.61 -56.84 -7.23
CA ASP A 5 39.59 -55.43 -6.86
C ASP A 5 39.51 -54.35 -7.95
N GLY A 6 38.28 -54.17 -8.46
CA GLY A 6 37.82 -52.95 -9.11
C GLY A 6 36.66 -52.20 -8.39
N ASN A 7 36.14 -52.68 -7.25
CA ASN A 7 34.81 -52.24 -6.76
C ASN A 7 34.80 -51.23 -5.59
N GLY A 8 35.96 -50.82 -5.03
CA GLY A 8 35.99 -50.00 -3.80
C GLY A 8 35.93 -48.47 -3.96
N ARG A 9 36.14 -47.95 -5.18
CA ARG A 9 36.32 -46.49 -5.40
C ARG A 9 35.01 -45.72 -5.60
N THR A 10 33.97 -46.35 -6.14
CA THR A 10 32.67 -45.71 -6.43
C THR A 10 31.80 -45.54 -5.18
N GLU A 11 31.76 -46.51 -4.26
CA GLU A 11 30.94 -46.40 -3.04
C GLU A 11 31.42 -45.33 -2.05
N THR A 12 32.71 -44.99 -2.06
CA THR A 12 33.26 -43.98 -1.15
C THR A 12 33.00 -42.56 -1.69
N ASP A 13 33.04 -42.39 -3.02
CA ASP A 13 32.76 -41.13 -3.70
C ASP A 13 31.27 -40.75 -3.60
N ASP A 14 30.36 -41.70 -3.86
CA ASP A 14 28.91 -41.52 -3.74
C ASP A 14 28.48 -41.16 -2.31
N ARG A 15 29.14 -41.76 -1.30
CA ARG A 15 28.92 -41.40 0.12
C ARG A 15 29.33 -39.96 0.42
N SER A 16 30.41 -39.46 -0.18
CA SER A 16 30.87 -38.09 0.04
C SER A 16 29.95 -37.05 -0.63
N ILE A 17 29.43 -37.33 -1.83
CA ILE A 17 28.50 -36.45 -2.54
C ILE A 17 27.15 -36.38 -1.80
N ALA A 18 26.68 -37.52 -1.27
CA ALA A 18 25.49 -37.56 -0.42
C ALA A 18 25.68 -36.74 0.87
N GLU A 19 26.87 -36.76 1.47
CA GLU A 19 27.19 -36.02 2.69
C GLU A 19 27.33 -34.51 2.44
N LEU A 20 27.96 -34.09 1.34
CA LEU A 20 28.02 -32.68 0.92
C LEU A 20 26.63 -32.12 0.58
N THR A 21 25.79 -32.89 -0.11
CA THR A 21 24.42 -32.49 -0.42
C THR A 21 23.59 -32.33 0.86
N ARG A 22 23.80 -33.20 1.84
CA ARG A 22 23.17 -33.10 3.16
C ARG A 22 23.64 -31.87 3.93
N GLN A 23 24.94 -31.57 3.94
CA GLN A 23 25.50 -30.37 4.57
C GLN A 23 24.99 -29.08 3.91
N LEU A 24 24.95 -29.01 2.58
CA LEU A 24 24.38 -27.87 1.85
C LEU A 24 22.89 -27.70 2.15
N SER A 25 22.13 -28.79 2.25
CA SER A 25 20.71 -28.77 2.65
C SER A 25 20.53 -28.23 4.06
N GLU A 26 21.36 -28.66 5.01
CA GLU A 26 21.34 -28.16 6.39
C GLU A 26 21.77 -26.68 6.49
N GLN A 27 22.79 -26.26 5.74
CA GLN A 27 23.22 -24.86 5.67
C GLN A 27 22.14 -23.97 5.04
N THR A 28 21.50 -24.43 3.96
CA THR A 28 20.40 -23.70 3.31
C THR A 28 19.20 -23.55 4.26
N LYS A 29 18.83 -24.62 4.98
CA LYS A 29 17.79 -24.56 6.02
C LYS A 29 18.12 -23.55 7.12
N THR A 30 19.39 -23.51 7.53
CA THR A 30 19.88 -22.58 8.55
C THR A 30 19.81 -21.14 8.07
N LEU A 31 20.25 -20.86 6.83
CA LEU A 31 20.19 -19.54 6.23
C LEU A 31 18.75 -19.04 6.08
N VAL A 32 17.85 -19.89 5.56
CA VAL A 32 16.42 -19.56 5.45
C VAL A 32 15.83 -19.22 6.82
N ARG A 33 16.19 -19.96 7.86
CA ARG A 33 15.73 -19.67 9.22
C ARG A 33 16.26 -18.33 9.74
N GLN A 34 17.51 -18.00 9.46
CA GLN A 34 18.12 -16.71 9.82
C GLN A 34 17.46 -15.54 9.09
N GLU A 35 17.19 -15.67 7.78
CA GLU A 35 16.46 -14.64 7.01
C GLU A 35 15.05 -14.42 7.55
N VAL A 36 14.36 -15.48 7.94
CA VAL A 36 13.04 -15.37 8.60
C VAL A 36 13.15 -14.67 9.96
N GLU A 37 14.17 -14.98 10.76
CA GLU A 37 14.40 -14.31 12.05
C GLU A 37 14.77 -12.84 11.88
N LEU A 38 15.60 -12.51 10.90
CA LEU A 38 15.97 -11.15 10.54
C LEU A 38 14.76 -10.35 10.05
N ALA A 39 13.98 -10.92 9.12
CA ALA A 39 12.74 -10.31 8.63
C ALA A 39 11.74 -10.09 9.76
N LYS A 40 11.60 -11.04 10.70
CA LYS A 40 10.74 -10.86 11.89
C LYS A 40 11.24 -9.71 12.77
N ALA A 41 12.54 -9.59 13.00
CA ALA A 41 13.11 -8.50 13.78
C ALA A 41 12.85 -7.14 13.10
N GLU A 42 13.11 -7.04 11.80
CA GLU A 42 12.92 -5.81 11.02
C GLU A 42 11.44 -5.43 10.92
N LEU A 43 10.54 -6.39 10.67
CA LEU A 43 9.10 -6.19 10.66
C LEU A 43 8.57 -5.80 12.04
N GLY A 44 9.11 -6.37 13.12
CA GLY A 44 8.74 -6.00 14.49
C GLY A 44 9.12 -4.56 14.81
N GLU A 45 10.32 -4.13 14.43
CA GLU A 45 10.79 -2.76 14.65
C GLU A 45 10.03 -1.74 13.78
N LYS A 46 9.86 -2.03 12.48
CA LYS A 46 9.04 -1.24 11.56
C LYS A 46 7.59 -1.17 12.06
N GLY A 47 7.02 -2.30 12.45
CA GLY A 47 5.66 -2.41 12.97
C GLY A 47 5.45 -1.60 14.25
N LYS A 48 6.40 -1.61 15.18
CA LYS A 48 6.33 -0.77 16.39
C LYS A 48 6.35 0.71 16.07
N ARG A 49 7.22 1.16 15.16
CA ARG A 49 7.30 2.57 14.74
C ARG A 49 6.02 3.02 14.03
N VAL A 50 5.52 2.19 13.10
CA VAL A 50 4.25 2.46 12.39
C VAL A 50 3.07 2.46 13.37
N GLY A 51 3.02 1.50 14.30
CA GLY A 51 1.96 1.39 15.31
C GLY A 51 1.94 2.58 16.27
N LEU A 52 3.12 3.03 16.73
CA LEU A 52 3.24 4.24 17.54
C LEU A 52 2.79 5.47 16.74
N GLY A 53 3.25 5.61 15.50
CA GLY A 53 2.87 6.71 14.62
C GLY A 53 1.36 6.75 14.36
N ALA A 54 0.75 5.60 14.07
CA ALA A 54 -0.69 5.47 13.88
C ALA A 54 -1.47 5.79 15.18
N GLY A 55 -0.99 5.33 16.34
CA GLY A 55 -1.58 5.64 17.64
C GLY A 55 -1.49 7.13 17.97
N MET A 56 -0.34 7.76 17.76
CA MET A 56 -0.14 9.20 17.95
C MET A 56 -1.01 10.02 17.00
N PHE A 57 -1.10 9.63 15.73
CA PHE A 57 -1.96 10.32 14.75
C PHE A 57 -3.45 10.16 15.09
N GLY A 58 -3.86 8.97 15.54
CA GLY A 58 -5.21 8.72 16.04
C GLY A 58 -5.54 9.58 17.27
N GLY A 59 -4.63 9.64 18.23
CA GLY A 59 -4.75 10.52 19.40
C GLY A 59 -4.82 11.99 19.02
N ALA A 60 -3.93 12.46 18.14
CA ALA A 60 -3.94 13.82 17.63
C ALA A 60 -5.25 14.16 16.89
N GLY A 61 -5.79 13.23 16.11
CA GLY A 61 -7.10 13.40 15.46
C GLY A 61 -8.23 13.55 16.48
N LEU A 62 -8.25 12.72 17.52
CA LEU A 62 -9.27 12.79 18.57
C LEU A 62 -9.20 14.10 19.37
N PHE A 63 -8.01 14.47 19.85
CA PHE A 63 -7.82 15.73 20.57
C PHE A 63 -8.05 16.94 19.66
N GLY A 64 -7.66 16.86 18.38
CA GLY A 64 -7.96 17.88 17.37
C GLY A 64 -9.46 18.06 17.16
N PHE A 65 -10.23 16.97 17.12
CA PHE A 65 -11.69 17.02 17.03
C PHE A 65 -12.31 17.71 18.26
N PHE A 66 -11.90 17.34 19.47
CA PHE A 66 -12.39 17.99 20.69
C PHE A 66 -11.98 19.46 20.79
N ALA A 67 -10.75 19.79 20.39
CA ALA A 67 -10.28 21.18 20.34
C ALA A 67 -11.12 22.01 19.35
N PHE A 68 -11.42 21.45 18.17
CA PHE A 68 -12.29 22.10 17.19
C PHE A 68 -13.73 22.28 17.69
N ALA A 69 -14.28 21.30 18.39
CA ALA A 69 -15.60 21.40 19.02
C ALA A 69 -15.64 22.49 20.11
N ALA A 70 -14.62 22.53 20.98
CA ALA A 70 -14.48 23.57 22.00
C ALA A 70 -14.31 24.96 21.39
N LEU A 71 -13.51 25.10 20.31
CA LEU A 71 -13.36 26.35 19.57
C LEU A 71 -14.69 26.80 18.96
N THR A 72 -15.44 25.87 18.37
CA THR A 72 -16.77 26.16 17.81
C THR A 72 -17.71 26.69 18.89
N ALA A 73 -17.75 26.05 20.06
CA ALA A 73 -18.54 26.53 21.20
C ALA A 73 -18.07 27.92 21.67
N CYS A 74 -16.76 28.14 21.76
CA CYS A 74 -16.17 29.42 22.15
C CYS A 74 -16.59 30.56 21.18
N LEU A 75 -16.53 30.32 19.87
CA LEU A 75 -16.96 31.30 18.87
C LEU A 75 -18.45 31.64 18.99
N ILE A 76 -19.30 30.62 19.16
CA ILE A 76 -20.75 30.82 19.30
C ILE A 76 -21.06 31.61 20.58
N LEU A 77 -20.49 31.19 21.71
CA LEU A 77 -20.73 31.87 22.99
C LEU A 77 -20.19 33.31 22.98
N GLY A 78 -19.00 33.54 22.42
CA GLY A 78 -18.44 34.88 22.30
C GLY A 78 -19.28 35.81 21.42
N LEU A 79 -19.83 35.31 20.31
CA LEU A 79 -20.76 36.08 19.48
C LEU A 79 -22.12 36.29 20.17
N ALA A 80 -22.57 35.31 20.96
CA ALA A 80 -23.85 35.37 21.67
C ALA A 80 -23.91 36.46 22.76
N GLU A 81 -22.77 37.00 23.20
CA GLU A 81 -22.74 38.19 24.07
C GLU A 81 -23.28 39.45 23.36
N GLY A 82 -23.18 39.51 22.02
CA GLY A 82 -23.62 40.65 21.21
C GLY A 82 -24.91 40.41 20.41
N MET A 83 -25.41 39.18 20.34
CA MET A 83 -26.60 38.82 19.56
C MET A 83 -27.29 37.56 20.13
N ALA A 84 -28.49 37.22 19.65
CA ALA A 84 -29.15 35.99 20.07
C ALA A 84 -28.28 34.75 19.74
N GLY A 85 -28.19 33.79 20.68
CA GLY A 85 -27.31 32.63 20.52
C GLY A 85 -27.58 31.78 19.25
N TRP A 86 -28.83 31.74 18.79
CA TRP A 86 -29.17 31.06 17.53
C TRP A 86 -28.61 31.79 16.29
N LEU A 87 -28.57 33.13 16.31
CA LEU A 87 -27.93 33.92 15.25
C LEU A 87 -26.42 33.71 15.24
N ALA A 88 -25.79 33.72 16.41
CA ALA A 88 -24.36 33.41 16.55
C ALA A 88 -24.02 32.02 15.96
N ALA A 89 -24.81 31.00 16.29
CA ALA A 89 -24.65 29.65 15.74
C ALA A 89 -24.81 29.60 14.21
N LEU A 90 -25.77 30.35 13.64
CA LEU A 90 -25.95 30.46 12.19
C LEU A 90 -24.75 31.14 11.51
N VAL A 91 -24.20 32.20 12.12
CA VAL A 91 -23.02 32.90 11.58
C VAL A 91 -21.82 31.95 11.53
N VAL A 92 -21.53 31.25 12.63
CA VAL A 92 -20.41 30.28 12.66
C VAL A 92 -20.64 29.16 11.64
N THR A 93 -21.87 28.68 11.53
CA THR A 93 -22.24 27.65 10.54
C THR A 93 -22.06 28.14 9.11
N ALA A 94 -22.43 29.39 8.80
CA ALA A 94 -22.23 29.99 7.49
C ALA A 94 -20.74 30.11 7.14
N VAL A 95 -19.89 30.48 8.10
CA VAL A 95 -18.43 30.52 7.92
C VAL A 95 -17.88 29.12 7.62
N TYR A 96 -18.25 28.11 8.41
CA TYR A 96 -17.82 26.73 8.16
C TYR A 96 -18.33 26.20 6.82
N GLY A 97 -19.58 26.52 6.45
CA GLY A 97 -20.16 26.16 5.16
C GLY A 97 -19.42 26.80 3.98
N ALA A 98 -19.01 28.06 4.10
CA ALA A 98 -18.20 28.72 3.08
C ALA A 98 -16.84 28.05 2.91
N ILE A 99 -16.14 27.76 4.01
CA ILE A 99 -14.85 27.03 3.99
C ILE A 99 -15.03 25.65 3.35
N ALA A 100 -16.04 24.90 3.78
CA ALA A 100 -16.34 23.57 3.25
C ALA A 100 -16.66 23.63 1.74
N GLY A 101 -17.42 24.64 1.30
CA GLY A 101 -17.71 24.88 -0.11
C GLY A 101 -16.46 25.12 -0.94
N VAL A 102 -15.55 25.99 -0.47
CA VAL A 102 -14.27 26.26 -1.16
C VAL A 102 -13.40 24.99 -1.24
N LEU A 103 -13.29 24.24 -0.15
CA LEU A 103 -12.53 22.99 -0.12
C LEU A 103 -13.14 21.94 -1.04
N ALA A 104 -14.46 21.77 -1.04
CA ALA A 104 -15.15 20.83 -1.92
C ALA A 104 -14.97 21.19 -3.40
N LEU A 105 -15.09 22.46 -3.76
CA LEU A 105 -14.90 22.93 -5.13
C LEU A 105 -13.44 22.76 -5.58
N THR A 106 -12.47 23.10 -4.73
CA THR A 106 -11.04 22.96 -5.05
C THR A 106 -10.63 21.50 -5.13
N GLY A 107 -11.11 20.66 -4.21
CA GLY A 107 -10.91 19.21 -4.22
C GLY A 107 -11.50 18.58 -5.48
N LYS A 108 -12.74 18.96 -5.85
CA LYS A 108 -13.38 18.50 -7.09
C LYS A 108 -12.56 18.87 -8.31
N LYS A 109 -12.07 20.10 -8.41
CA LYS A 109 -11.20 20.54 -9.52
C LYS A 109 -9.93 19.70 -9.60
N LYS A 110 -9.23 19.50 -8.47
CA LYS A 110 -8.00 18.69 -8.42
C LYS A 110 -8.25 17.23 -8.82
N VAL A 111 -9.37 16.63 -8.39
CA VAL A 111 -9.74 15.28 -8.80
C VAL A 111 -10.08 15.22 -10.29
N GLN A 112 -10.73 16.24 -10.84
CA GLN A 112 -11.03 16.31 -12.27
C GLN A 112 -9.79 16.53 -13.14
N GLU A 113 -8.83 17.32 -12.66
CA GLU A 113 -7.53 17.51 -13.33
C GLU A 113 -6.64 16.27 -13.24
N ALA A 114 -6.75 15.49 -12.16
CA ALA A 114 -6.02 14.24 -11.95
C ALA A 114 -6.71 13.02 -12.57
N ALA A 115 -8.00 13.13 -12.93
CA ALA A 115 -8.67 12.12 -13.73
C ALA A 115 -8.02 12.15 -15.11
N PRO A 116 -7.46 11.03 -15.62
CA PRO A 116 -6.91 11.02 -16.95
C PRO A 116 -8.06 11.38 -17.90
N ALA A 117 -7.94 12.50 -18.62
CA ALA A 117 -8.62 12.64 -19.90
C ALA A 117 -8.29 11.32 -20.62
N MET A 118 -9.29 10.46 -20.85
CA MET A 118 -9.09 9.22 -21.60
C MET A 118 -8.23 9.60 -22.80
N PRO A 119 -6.98 9.10 -22.92
CA PRO A 119 -6.15 9.53 -24.02
C PRO A 119 -6.87 9.06 -25.27
N GLU A 120 -7.42 9.99 -26.06
CA GLU A 120 -8.19 9.65 -27.25
C GLU A 120 -7.35 8.74 -28.17
N GLN A 121 -6.02 8.95 -28.15
CA GLN A 121 -5.02 8.14 -28.81
C GLN A 121 -4.98 6.68 -28.33
N THR A 122 -5.11 6.41 -27.02
CA THR A 122 -5.11 5.02 -26.50
C THR A 122 -6.41 4.29 -26.88
N VAL A 123 -7.53 5.00 -27.01
CA VAL A 123 -8.78 4.39 -27.46
C VAL A 123 -8.75 4.09 -28.96
N GLU A 124 -8.14 4.95 -29.79
CA GLU A 124 -7.93 4.67 -31.21
C GLU A 124 -6.99 3.49 -31.46
N THR A 125 -5.82 3.45 -30.80
CA THR A 125 -4.87 2.34 -30.98
C THR A 125 -5.45 1.00 -30.52
N VAL A 126 -6.20 0.97 -29.41
CA VAL A 126 -6.88 -0.27 -28.97
C VAL A 126 -7.99 -0.69 -29.95
N LYS A 127 -8.71 0.26 -30.56
CA LYS A 127 -9.70 -0.06 -31.61
C LYS A 127 -9.04 -0.61 -32.87
N GLU A 128 -7.90 -0.05 -33.27
CA GLU A 128 -7.12 -0.49 -34.42
C GLU A 128 -6.54 -1.89 -34.18
N ASP A 129 -5.97 -2.15 -32.99
CA ASP A 129 -5.44 -3.47 -32.61
C ASP A 129 -6.53 -4.55 -32.59
N VAL A 130 -7.74 -4.21 -32.11
CA VAL A 130 -8.89 -5.11 -32.15
C VAL A 130 -9.35 -5.37 -33.59
N ALA A 131 -9.31 -4.37 -34.47
CA ALA A 131 -9.66 -4.52 -35.88
C ALA A 131 -8.66 -5.42 -36.63
N VAL A 132 -7.36 -5.21 -36.42
CA VAL A 132 -6.28 -6.03 -37.01
C VAL A 132 -6.35 -7.48 -36.51
N THR A 133 -6.63 -7.69 -35.22
CA THR A 133 -6.77 -9.03 -34.65
C THR A 133 -7.97 -9.78 -35.23
N LYS A 134 -9.12 -9.09 -35.40
CA LYS A 134 -10.31 -9.69 -36.04
C LYS A 134 -10.05 -10.10 -37.49
N GLN A 135 -9.32 -9.30 -38.26
CA GLN A 135 -8.95 -9.62 -39.64
C GLN A 135 -8.03 -10.84 -39.72
N ARG A 136 -7.03 -10.96 -38.83
CA ARG A 136 -6.13 -12.13 -38.81
C ARG A 136 -6.84 -13.44 -38.45
N VAL A 137 -7.84 -13.39 -37.57
CA VAL A 137 -8.66 -14.56 -37.23
C VAL A 137 -9.57 -14.99 -38.38
N GLN A 138 -10.07 -14.04 -39.19
CA GLN A 138 -10.86 -14.36 -40.39
C GLN A 138 -10.00 -14.89 -41.54
N ALA A 139 -8.80 -14.33 -41.75
CA ALA A 139 -7.88 -14.77 -42.80
C ALA A 139 -7.25 -16.15 -42.54
N GLY A 140 -7.13 -16.57 -41.29
CA GLY A 140 -6.66 -17.91 -40.92
C GLY A 140 -7.74 -19.01 -40.99
N ARG A 141 -8.97 -18.67 -41.42
CA ARG A 141 -10.13 -19.58 -41.45
C ARG A 141 -10.66 -19.86 -42.88
N SER A 142 -9.91 -19.42 -43.89
CA SER A 142 -10.06 -19.71 -45.32
C SER A 142 -8.82 -20.40 -45.84
#